data_AF-A0A1K1M5B4-F1
#
_entry.id   AF-A0A1K1M5B4-F1
#
_cell.length_a   1.000
_cell.length_b   1.000
_cell.length_c   1.000
_cell.angle_alpha   90.00
_cell.angle_beta   90.00
_cell.angle_gamma   90.00
#
_symmetry.space_group_name_H-M   'P 1'
#
loop_
_entity.id
_entity.type
_entity.pdbx_description
1 polymer ?
#
loop_
_entity_poly.entity_id
_entity_poly.type
_entity_poly.pdbx_seq_one_letter_code
_entity_poly.pdbx_strand_id
1 'polypeptide(L)'
;MGAEAMLNLDKYVRTRLRICIWKEWRHPRRRVVNLLKLGVGKMNAIKWGTSSKGLCRIAHSRPLRIILNNAYLMKLGYTGFLLTHKRKVKTQTSLF
;
A
#
# COMPACT_ATOMS: atom_id res chain seq x y z
N MET A 1 -16.17 18.80 0.36
CA MET A 1 -16.72 17.51 0.83
C MET A 1 -16.27 16.30 0.00
N GLY A 2 -16.39 16.31 -1.34
CA GLY A 2 -16.07 15.12 -2.17
C GLY A 2 -14.61 14.59 -2.12
N ALA A 3 -13.61 15.48 -2.09
CA ALA A 3 -12.19 15.07 -2.10
C ALA A 3 -11.75 14.33 -0.83
N GLU A 4 -12.34 14.67 0.32
CA GLU A 4 -12.02 14.04 1.60
C GLU A 4 -12.51 12.59 1.67
N ALA A 5 -13.74 12.34 1.18
CA ALA A 5 -14.29 10.99 1.05
C ALA A 5 -13.40 10.10 0.17
N MET A 6 -12.92 10.62 -0.97
CA MET A 6 -12.00 9.90 -1.87
C MET A 6 -10.67 9.57 -1.21
N LEU A 7 -10.13 10.48 -0.40
CA LEU A 7 -8.90 10.25 0.35
C LEU A 7 -9.06 9.16 1.44
N ASN A 8 -10.22 9.12 2.11
CA ASN A 8 -10.51 8.07 3.08
C ASN A 8 -10.68 6.70 2.43
N LEU A 9 -11.40 6.62 1.30
CA LEU A 9 -11.51 5.39 0.50
C LEU A 9 -10.12 4.88 0.07
N ASP A 10 -9.26 5.77 -0.40
CA ASP A 10 -7.89 5.46 -0.75
C ASP A 10 -7.10 4.84 0.41
N LYS A 11 -7.27 5.32 1.65
CA LYS A 11 -6.61 4.75 2.83
C LYS A 11 -7.06 3.30 3.06
N TYR A 12 -8.35 3.02 2.94
CA TYR A 12 -8.91 1.69 3.13
C TYR A 12 -8.42 0.72 2.05
N VAL A 13 -8.49 1.11 0.77
CA VAL A 13 -8.05 0.26 -0.33
C VAL A 13 -6.55 -0.01 -0.28
N ARG A 14 -5.71 0.99 -0.01
CA ARG A 14 -4.27 0.76 0.16
C ARG A 14 -3.96 -0.17 1.33
N THR A 15 -4.75 -0.13 2.40
CA THR A 15 -4.61 -1.08 3.51
C THR A 15 -4.96 -2.50 3.06
N ARG A 16 -6.06 -2.69 2.32
CA ARG A 16 -6.43 -4.00 1.75
C ARG A 16 -5.38 -4.52 0.78
N LEU A 17 -4.83 -3.68 -0.09
CA LEU A 17 -3.74 -4.06 -1.00
C LEU A 17 -2.50 -4.55 -0.23
N ARG A 18 -2.11 -3.86 0.85
CA ARG A 18 -1.01 -4.33 1.71
C ARG A 18 -1.30 -5.69 2.35
N ILE A 19 -2.54 -5.92 2.79
CA ILE A 19 -2.97 -7.22 3.30
C ILE A 19 -2.84 -8.29 2.22
N CYS A 20 -3.32 -8.04 1.00
CA CYS A 20 -3.24 -8.98 -0.11
C CYS A 20 -1.78 -9.33 -0.46
N ILE A 21 -0.91 -8.32 -0.59
CA ILE A 21 0.52 -8.52 -0.85
C ILE A 21 1.16 -9.36 0.27
N TRP A 22 0.87 -9.05 1.53
CA TRP A 22 1.41 -9.80 2.65
C TRP A 22 0.88 -11.24 2.73
N LYS A 23 -0.37 -11.46 2.32
CA LYS A 23 -1.00 -12.79 2.23
C LYS A 23 -0.40 -13.62 1.10
N GLU A 24 -0.10 -12.99 -0.04
CA GLU A 24 0.60 -13.59 -1.17
C GLU A 24 2.01 -14.07 -0.76
N TRP A 25 2.66 -13.32 0.12
CA TRP A 25 3.91 -13.73 0.78
C TRP A 25 3.62 -14.75 1.90
N ARG A 26 3.03 -15.89 1.54
CA ARG A 26 2.50 -16.90 2.45
C ARG A 26 3.52 -17.39 3.49
N HIS A 27 4.76 -17.63 3.07
CA HIS A 27 5.80 -18.21 3.94
C HIS A 27 6.75 -17.14 4.48
N PRO A 28 7.22 -17.27 5.74
CA PRO A 28 8.20 -16.35 6.33
C PRO A 28 9.43 -16.14 5.45
N ARG A 29 9.98 -17.22 4.87
CA ARG A 29 11.11 -17.14 3.94
C ARG A 29 10.81 -16.24 2.73
N ARG A 30 9.62 -16.35 2.12
CA ARG A 30 9.22 -15.48 1.00
C ARG A 30 9.07 -14.03 1.44
N ARG A 31 8.51 -13.78 2.62
CA ARG A 31 8.42 -12.41 3.18
C ARG A 31 9.80 -11.80 3.34
N VAL A 32 10.75 -12.53 3.94
CA VAL A 32 12.12 -12.06 4.12
C VAL A 32 12.78 -11.74 2.77
N VAL A 33 12.70 -12.66 1.80
CA VAL A 33 13.27 -12.46 0.46
C VAL A 33 12.65 -11.24 -0.24
N ASN A 34 11.32 -11.08 -0.18
CA ASN A 34 10.66 -9.94 -0.81
C ASN A 34 10.97 -8.63 -0.09
N LEU A 35 11.08 -8.63 1.24
CA LEU A 35 11.53 -7.44 1.99
C LEU A 35 12.97 -7.05 1.61
N LEU A 36 13.89 -8.01 1.47
CA LEU A 36 15.25 -7.76 1.00
C LEU A 36 15.26 -7.15 -0.41
N LYS A 37 14.45 -7.69 -1.33
CA LYS A 37 14.30 -7.15 -2.71
C LYS A 37 13.77 -5.72 -2.73
N LEU A 38 13.01 -5.33 -1.71
CA LEU A 38 12.50 -3.97 -1.53
C LEU A 38 13.47 -3.05 -0.76
N GLY A 39 14.72 -3.48 -0.54
CA GLY A 39 15.77 -2.68 0.07
C GLY A 39 15.76 -2.66 1.60
N VAL A 40 14.99 -3.54 2.25
CA VAL A 40 15.00 -3.64 3.71
C VAL A 40 16.29 -4.33 4.17
N GLY A 41 17.00 -3.75 5.14
CA GLY A 41 18.19 -4.38 5.71
C GLY A 41 17.91 -5.76 6.32
N LYS A 42 18.86 -6.69 6.20
CA LYS A 42 18.72 -8.12 6.54
C LYS A 42 18.09 -8.38 7.92
N MET A 43 18.58 -7.69 8.96
CA MET A 43 18.06 -7.86 10.33
C MET A 43 16.59 -7.47 10.44
N ASN A 44 16.19 -6.36 9.82
CA ASN A 44 14.80 -5.90 9.80
C ASN A 44 13.92 -6.81 8.93
N ALA A 45 14.43 -7.27 7.79
CA ALA A 45 13.71 -8.19 6.91
C ALA A 45 13.37 -9.49 7.64
N ILE A 46 14.33 -10.07 8.37
CA ILE A 46 14.10 -11.27 9.21
C ILE A 46 13.07 -10.94 10.29
N LYS A 47 13.30 -9.90 11.10
CA LYS A 47 12.42 -9.51 12.21
C LYS A 47 10.97 -9.27 11.79
N TRP A 48 10.75 -8.64 10.64
CA TRP A 48 9.41 -8.33 10.15
C TRP A 48 8.79 -9.51 9.39
N GLY A 49 9.58 -10.25 8.61
CA GLY A 49 9.12 -11.39 7.83
C GLY A 49 8.68 -12.59 8.68
N THR A 50 9.31 -12.79 9.84
CA THR A 50 8.97 -13.86 10.79
C THR A 50 7.95 -13.45 11.86
N SER A 51 7.42 -12.22 11.80
CA SER A 51 6.46 -11.75 12.80
C SER A 51 5.18 -12.58 12.81
N SER A 52 4.75 -12.97 14.02
CA SER A 52 3.48 -13.67 14.28
C SER A 52 2.25 -12.76 14.32
N LYS A 53 2.40 -11.46 14.02
CA LYS A 53 1.29 -10.51 14.01
C LYS A 53 0.29 -10.86 12.91
N GLY A 54 -1.00 -10.66 13.20
CA GLY A 54 -2.08 -10.83 12.22
C GLY A 54 -1.96 -9.88 11.03
N LEU A 55 -2.57 -10.26 9.90
CA LEU A 55 -2.46 -9.57 8.61
C LEU A 55 -2.81 -8.08 8.69
N CYS A 56 -3.94 -7.74 9.31
CA CYS A 56 -4.39 -6.35 9.46
C CYS A 56 -3.39 -5.55 10.31
N ARG A 57 -2.92 -6.11 11.43
CA ARG A 57 -1.95 -5.43 12.32
C ARG A 57 -0.63 -5.15 11.60
N ILE A 58 -0.17 -6.07 10.75
CA ILE A 58 1.03 -5.88 9.93
C ILE A 58 0.80 -4.81 8.86
N ALA A 59 -0.34 -4.82 8.17
CA ALA A 59 -0.66 -3.84 7.13
C ALA A 59 -0.72 -2.38 7.64
N HIS A 60 -1.12 -2.18 8.90
CA HIS A 60 -1.13 -0.87 9.56
C HIS A 60 0.22 -0.48 10.18
N SER A 61 1.18 -1.41 10.27
CA SER A 61 2.47 -1.14 10.89
C SER A 61 3.26 -0.10 10.09
N ARG A 62 3.97 0.78 10.81
CA ARG A 62 4.86 1.79 10.22
C ARG A 62 5.85 1.21 9.18
N PRO A 63 6.60 0.12 9.46
CA PRO A 63 7.54 -0.43 8.47
C PRO A 63 6.84 -0.83 7.17
N LEU A 64 5.71 -1.53 7.25
CA LEU A 64 5.01 -1.98 6.04
C LEU A 64 4.41 -0.83 5.23
N ARG A 65 3.96 0.25 5.89
CA ARG A 65 3.50 1.47 5.21
C ARG A 65 4.62 2.20 4.48
N ILE A 66 5.85 2.15 5.00
CA ILE A 66 7.02 2.75 4.37
C ILE A 66 7.48 1.91 3.18
N ILE A 67 7.55 0.59 3.35
CA ILE A 67 7.98 -0.35 2.30
C ILE A 67 6.95 -0.40 1.17
N LEU A 68 5.68 -0.68 1.51
CA LEU A 68 4.56 -0.72 0.56
C LEU A 68 3.87 0.65 0.55
N ASN A 69 4.65 1.69 0.23
CA ASN A 69 4.16 3.07 0.17
C ASN A 69 3.26 3.30 -1.05
N ASN A 70 2.70 4.51 -1.16
CA ASN A 70 1.78 4.84 -2.23
C ASN A 70 2.45 4.77 -3.61
N ALA A 71 3.73 5.14 -3.73
CA ALA A 71 4.47 5.07 -4.99
C ALA A 71 4.65 3.61 -5.45
N TYR A 72 4.96 2.70 -4.51
CA TYR A 72 5.02 1.27 -4.79
C TYR A 72 3.67 0.74 -5.31
N LEU A 73 2.57 1.08 -4.64
CA LEU A 73 1.23 0.66 -5.08
C LEU A 73 0.84 1.28 -6.42
N MET A 74 1.25 2.52 -6.71
CA MET A 74 1.06 3.15 -8.02
C MET A 74 1.84 2.44 -9.12
N LYS A 75 3.07 1.99 -8.84
CA LYS A 75 3.87 1.18 -9.77
C LYS A 75 3.22 -0.17 -10.05
N LEU A 76 2.49 -0.73 -9.09
CA LEU A 76 1.64 -1.91 -9.29
C LEU A 76 0.31 -1.62 -10.01
N GLY A 77 0.02 -0.37 -10.38
CA GLY A 77 -1.16 0.03 -11.15
C GLY A 77 -2.26 0.70 -10.32
N TYR A 78 -2.12 0.84 -9.00
CA TYR A 78 -3.13 1.52 -8.18
C TYR A 78 -2.95 3.05 -8.18
N THR A 79 -3.66 3.74 -9.06
CA THR A 79 -3.65 5.21 -9.17
C THR A 79 -4.43 5.92 -8.05
N GLY A 80 -5.42 5.26 -7.46
CA GLY A 80 -6.21 5.79 -6.35
C GLY A 80 -7.37 6.71 -6.76
N PHE A 81 -8.36 6.79 -5.87
CA PHE A 81 -9.62 7.51 -6.09
C PHE A 81 -9.41 9.02 -6.16
N LEU A 82 -8.56 9.57 -5.28
CA LEU A 82 -8.33 11.01 -5.23
C LEU A 82 -7.68 11.53 -6.51
N LEU A 83 -6.66 10.83 -7.02
CA LEU A 83 -5.99 11.22 -8.26
C LEU A 83 -6.94 11.13 -9.46
N THR A 84 -7.75 10.09 -9.53
CA THR A 84 -8.77 9.93 -10.57
C THR A 84 -9.82 11.04 -10.52
N HIS A 85 -10.33 11.36 -9.34
CA HIS A 85 -11.28 12.46 -9.15
C HIS A 85 -10.68 13.80 -9.60
N LYS A 86 -9.46 14.12 -9.18
CA LYS A 86 -8.76 15.36 -9.59
C LYS A 86 -8.56 15.45 -11.10
N ARG A 87 -8.22 14.34 -11.77
CA ARG A 87 -8.10 14.29 -13.23
C ARG A 87 -9.42 14.63 -13.91
N LYS A 88 -10.51 13.99 -13.48
CA LYS A 88 -11.85 14.21 -14.07
C LYS A 88 -12.36 15.63 -13.88
N VAL A 89 -12.20 16.20 -12.69
CA VAL A 89 -12.58 17.60 -12.42
C VAL A 89 -11.74 18.56 -13.26
N LYS A 90 -10.43 18.32 -13.41
CA LYS A 90 -9.57 19.16 -14.26
C LYS A 90 -9.95 19.09 -15.73
N THR A 91 -10.34 17.92 -16.24
CA THR A 91 -10.77 17.75 -17.63
C THR A 91 -12.15 18.36 -17.90
N GLN A 92 -12.95 18.57 -16.85
CA GLN A 92 -14.28 19.16 -16.92
C GLN A 92 -14.21 20.65 -16.54
N THR A 93 -13.33 21.41 -17.18
CA THR A 93 -13.52 22.87 -17.26
C THR A 93 -14.79 23.14 -18.07
N SER A 94 -15.62 24.05 -17.55
CA SER A 94 -16.94 24.43 -18.07
C SER A 94 -16.93 24.57 -19.60
N LEU A 95 -17.87 23.88 -20.27
CA LEU A 95 -18.19 24.13 -21.69
C LEU A 95 -19.04 25.40 -21.88
N PHE A 96 -19.06 26.27 -20.87
CA PHE A 96 -19.71 27.57 -20.84
C PHE A 96 -18.76 28.59 -20.22
#